data_AF-A0A176RYH4-F1
#
_entry.id   AF-A0A176RYH4-F1
#
_cell.length_a   1.000
_cell.length_b   1.000
_cell.length_c   1.000
_cell.angle_alpha   90.00
_cell.angle_beta   90.00
_cell.angle_gamma   90.00
#
_symmetry.space_group_name_H-M   'P 1'
#
loop_
_entity.id
_entity.type
_entity.pdbx_description
1 polymer ?
#
loop_
_entity_poly.entity_id
_entity_poly.type
_entity_poly.pdbx_seq_one_letter_code
_entity_poly.pdbx_strand_id
1 'polypeptide(L)' 'RGVEPDNRLAVEYFRRAAKAELPEAQYMLGIMYAQGWGVEKNSNLSLYWIRQAADKGYAVAQRMLEGLFGKRD' A
#
# COMPACT_ATOMS: atom_id res chain seq x y z
N ARG A 1 7.37 -18.27 20.04
CA ARG A 1 6.09 -18.17 19.32
C ARG A 1 5.85 -16.69 19.08
N GLY A 2 6.09 -16.22 17.86
CA GLY A 2 5.83 -14.82 17.50
C GLY A 2 4.33 -14.58 17.53
N VAL A 3 3.92 -13.52 18.21
CA VAL A 3 2.55 -13.02 18.19
C VAL A 3 2.16 -12.88 16.72
N GLU A 4 1.01 -13.41 16.30
CA GLU A 4 0.41 -13.01 15.03
C GLU A 4 0.49 -11.49 15.00
N PRO A 5 1.29 -10.86 14.12
CA PRO A 5 1.41 -9.42 14.13
C PRO A 5 -0.01 -8.89 14.01
N ASP A 6 -0.40 -7.98 14.91
CA ASP A 6 -1.74 -7.39 14.91
C ASP A 6 -1.87 -6.52 13.65
N ASN A 7 -2.04 -7.20 12.52
CA ASN A 7 -2.06 -6.60 11.20
C ASN A 7 -3.26 -5.66 11.12
N ARG A 8 -4.31 -5.87 11.93
CA ARG A 8 -5.45 -4.95 12.05
C ARG A 8 -5.01 -3.63 12.69
N LEU A 9 -4.28 -3.68 13.79
CA LEU A 9 -3.71 -2.47 14.39
C LEU A 9 -2.72 -1.78 13.45
N ALA A 10 -1.88 -2.54 12.74
CA ALA A 10 -0.97 -1.98 11.74
C ALA A 10 -1.73 -1.27 10.61
N VAL A 11 -2.83 -1.85 10.10
CA VAL A 11 -3.71 -1.20 9.11
C VAL A 11 -4.21 0.14 9.65
N GLU A 12 -4.66 0.21 10.90
CA GLU A 12 -5.17 1.45 11.47
C GLU A 12 -4.08 2.53 11.59
N TYR A 13 -2.86 2.17 11.97
CA TYR A 13 -1.73 3.10 11.95
C TYR A 13 -1.39 3.58 10.53
N PHE A 14 -1.28 2.66 9.56
CA PHE A 14 -0.98 3.02 8.18
C PHE A 14 -2.11 3.81 7.53
N ARG A 15 -3.38 3.58 7.89
CA ARG A 15 -4.51 4.43 7.47
C ARG A 15 -4.36 5.86 7.94
N ARG A 16 -3.97 6.07 9.21
CA ARG A 16 -3.76 7.42 9.75
C ARG A 16 -2.59 8.11 9.07
N ALA A 17 -1.46 7.42 8.92
CA ALA A 17 -0.27 7.93 8.25
C ALA A 17 -0.50 8.20 6.75
N ALA A 18 -1.24 7.33 6.05
CA ALA A 18 -1.60 7.50 4.64
C ALA A 18 -2.55 8.69 4.44
N LYS A 19 -3.47 8.93 5.38
CA LYS A 19 -4.33 10.13 5.42
C LYS A 19 -3.54 11.41 5.73
N ALA A 20 -2.44 11.30 6.47
CA ALA A 20 -1.47 12.37 6.67
C ALA A 20 -0.50 12.53 5.48
N GLU A 21 -0.83 11.93 4.33
CA GLU A 21 -0.11 12.07 3.06
C GLU A 21 1.33 11.55 3.06
N LEU A 22 1.70 10.68 4.01
CA LEU A 22 3.01 10.03 4.04
C LEU A 22 3.10 8.97 2.93
N PRO A 23 3.96 9.15 1.91
CA PRO A 23 3.99 8.27 0.74
C PRO A 23 4.37 6.82 1.09
N GLU A 24 5.26 6.62 2.06
CA GLU A 24 5.64 5.29 2.56
C GLU A 24 4.43 4.55 3.15
N ALA A 25 3.59 5.27 3.88
CA ALA A 25 2.40 4.70 4.51
C ALA A 25 1.30 4.42 3.50
N GLN A 26 1.13 5.27 2.49
CA GLN A 26 0.23 5.01 1.37
C GLN A 26 0.66 3.75 0.62
N TYR A 27 1.95 3.63 0.29
CA TYR A 27 2.49 2.42 -0.33
C TYR A 27 2.23 1.17 0.53
N MET A 28 2.58 1.22 1.82
CA MET A 28 2.41 0.09 2.72
C MET A 28 0.93 -0.31 2.88
N LEU A 29 0.03 0.66 3.03
CA LEU A 29 -1.41 0.38 3.09
C LEU A 29 -1.91 -0.27 1.79
N GLY A 30 -1.38 0.14 0.64
CA GLY A 30 -1.65 -0.52 -0.63
C GLY A 30 -1.21 -1.99 -0.64
N ILE A 31 0.00 -2.28 -0.14
CA ILE A 31 0.49 -3.66 0.01
C ILE A 31 -0.40 -4.48 0.96
N MET A 32 -0.85 -3.90 2.07
CA MET A 32 -1.74 -4.59 3.01
C MET A 32 -3.06 -4.98 2.35
N TYR A 33 -3.64 -4.11 1.52
CA TYR A 33 -4.82 -4.44 0.71
C TYR A 33 -4.53 -5.46 -0.39
N ALA A 34 -3.33 -5.48 -0.98
CA ALA A 34 -2.97 -6.51 -1.97
C ALA A 34 -2.85 -7.90 -1.33
N GLN A 35 -2.26 -7.97 -0.14
CA GLN A 35 -1.94 -9.21 0.55
C GLN A 35 -3.02 -9.69 1.52
N GLY A 36 -3.98 -8.82 1.87
CA GLY A 36 -5.01 -9.12 2.85
C GLY A 36 -4.46 -9.15 4.28
N TRP A 37 -3.46 -8.31 4.57
CA TRP A 37 -2.84 -8.26 5.88
C TRP A 37 -3.67 -7.38 6.80
N GLY A 38 -4.46 -8.01 7.68
CA GLY A 38 -5.32 -7.29 8.63
C GLY A 38 -6.55 -6.63 8.01
N VAL A 39 -6.71 -6.74 6.69
CA VAL A 39 -7.86 -6.28 5.90
C VAL A 39 -8.24 -7.35 4.87
N GLU A 40 -9.45 -7.26 4.36
CA GLU A 40 -9.83 -8.02 3.17
C GLU A 40 -8.99 -7.60 1.96
N LYS A 41 -8.61 -8.57 1.13
CA LYS A 41 -7.88 -8.29 -0.11
C LYS A 41 -8.73 -7.41 -1.02
N ASN A 42 -8.15 -6.31 -1.49
CA ASN A 42 -8.84 -5.39 -2.37
C ASN A 42 -7.85 -4.75 -3.35
N SER A 43 -7.83 -5.24 -4.59
CA SER A 43 -6.93 -4.75 -5.63
C SER A 43 -7.19 -3.29 -6.03
N ASN A 44 -8.44 -2.82 -5.94
CA ASN A 44 -8.78 -1.43 -6.26
C ASN A 44 -8.22 -0.47 -5.20
N LEU A 45 -8.39 -0.79 -3.92
CA LEU A 45 -7.81 0.00 -2.82
C LEU A 45 -6.28 -0.09 -2.81
N SER A 46 -5.72 -1.26 -3.11
CA SER A 46 -4.28 -1.42 -3.29
C SER A 46 -3.73 -0.45 -4.34
N LEU A 47 -4.28 -0.50 -5.55
CA LEU A 47 -3.83 0.35 -6.65
C LEU A 47 -4.06 1.84 -6.35
N TYR A 48 -5.17 2.19 -5.71
CA TYR A 48 -5.46 3.56 -5.29
C TYR A 48 -4.33 4.11 -4.40
N TRP A 49 -3.99 3.42 -3.31
CA TRP A 49 -2.97 3.90 -2.38
C TRP A 49 -1.56 3.89 -2.96
N ILE A 50 -1.23 2.89 -3.79
CA ILE A 50 0.07 2.86 -4.50
C ILE A 50 0.19 4.03 -5.47
N ARG A 51 -0.90 4.40 -6.18
CA ARG A 51 -0.92 5.60 -7.04
C ARG A 51 -0.68 6.87 -6.25
N GLN A 52 -1.36 7.05 -5.12
CA GLN A 52 -1.13 8.23 -4.26
C GLN A 52 0.33 8.35 -3.81
N ALA A 53 0.97 7.23 -3.44
CA ALA A 53 2.40 7.22 -3.09
C ALA A 53 3.29 7.59 -4.29
N ALA A 54 2.99 7.05 -5.47
CA ALA A 54 3.75 7.32 -6.69
C ALA A 54 3.62 8.79 -7.16
N ASP A 55 2.42 9.36 -7.07
CA ASP A 55 2.13 10.75 -7.40
C ASP A 55 2.91 11.72 -6.49
N LYS A 56 3.26 11.28 -5.28
CA LYS A 56 4.10 12.01 -4.33
C LYS A 56 5.61 11.75 -4.47
N GLY A 57 6.04 11.05 -5.52
CA GLY A 57 7.45 10.83 -5.79
C GLY A 57 8.05 9.62 -5.05
N TYR A 58 7.25 8.75 -4.45
CA TYR A 58 7.79 7.56 -3.79
C TYR A 58 8.30 6.55 -4.82
N ALA A 59 9.62 6.50 -5.00
CA ALA A 59 10.28 5.75 -6.07
C ALA A 59 9.88 4.27 -6.12
N VAL A 60 9.64 3.63 -4.96
CA VAL A 60 9.22 2.23 -4.91
C VAL A 60 7.82 2.04 -5.49
N ALA A 61 6.89 2.97 -5.19
CA ALA A 61 5.55 2.94 -5.77
C ALA A 61 5.57 3.23 -7.26
N GLN A 62 6.38 4.19 -7.72
CA GLN A 62 6.55 4.51 -9.15
C GLN A 62 7.04 3.28 -9.92
N ARG A 63 8.13 2.64 -9.47
CA ARG A 63 8.65 1.41 -10.09
C ARG A 63 7.65 0.26 -10.08
N MET A 64 6.83 0.15 -9.04
CA MET A 64 5.77 -0.86 -8.97
C MET A 64 4.70 -0.60 -10.03
N LEU A 65 4.25 0.64 -10.23
CA LEU A 65 3.28 0.98 -11.27
C LEU A 65 3.86 0.82 -12.67
N GLU A 66 5.11 1.23 -12.88
CA GLU A 66 5.83 0.99 -14.14
C GLU A 66 5.91 -0.50 -14.45
N GLY A 67 6.20 -1.36 -13.47
CA GLY A 67 6.19 -2.81 -13.67
C GLY A 67 4.80 -3.41 -13.92
N LEU A 68 3.73 -2.75 -13.46
CA LEU A 68 2.33 -3.16 -13.67
C LEU A 68 1.77 -2.72 -15.02
N PHE A 69 2.15 -1.52 -15.50
CA PHE A 69 1.61 -0.94 -16.74
C PHE A 69 2.59 -1.00 -17.93
N GLY A 70 3.90 -1.01 -17.67
CA GLY A 70 4.96 -1.09 -18.66
C GLY A 70 5.31 -2.51 -19.14
N LYS A 71 4.53 -3.52 -18.74
CA LYS A 71 4.60 -4.89 -19.31
C LYS A 71 3.56 -5.11 -20.43
N ARG A 72 3.00 -4.03 -20.97
CA ARG A 72 2.02 -4.07 -22.07
C ARG A 72 2.71 -3.74 -23.39
N ASP A 73 3.70 -4.55 -23.75
CA ASP A 73 4.31 -4.58 -25.08
C ASP A 73 4.13 -5.97 -25.69
#